data_AF-A0A227J5U7-F1
#
_entry.id   AF-A0A227J5U7-F1
#
_cell.length_a   1.000
_cell.length_b   1.000
_cell.length_c   1.000
_cell.angle_alpha   90.00
_cell.angle_beta   90.00
_cell.angle_gamma   90.00
#
_symmetry.space_group_name_H-M   'P 1'
#
loop_
_entity.id
_entity.type
_entity.pdbx_description
1 polymer ?
#
loop_
_entity_poly.entity_id
_entity_poly.type
_entity_poly.pdbx_seq_one_letter_code
_entity_poly.pdbx_strand_id
1 'polypeptide(L)'
;GPNSPVPAEKQNSVCLSCHQDAKRSTWHSSEHAFEGLSCASCHQLHQKDDPMMVAEMQADKCTDCHSRTKSDIHKRSRHPIIDGVMTCSSCHNPHQTLNEASLNWSTVNNACYECHAE
;
A
#
# COMPACT_ATOMS: atom_id res chain seq x y z
N GLY A 1 0.34 -15.67 6.57
CA GLY A 1 1.61 -15.34 5.91
C GLY A 1 1.85 -16.27 4.72
N PRO A 2 2.90 -16.02 3.92
CA PRO A 2 3.13 -16.67 2.63
C PRO A 2 3.32 -18.20 2.70
N ASN A 3 3.76 -18.74 3.85
CA ASN A 3 3.93 -20.18 4.05
C ASN A 3 2.72 -20.87 4.70
N SER A 4 1.60 -20.17 4.85
CA SER A 4 0.40 -20.74 5.45
C SER A 4 -0.29 -21.72 4.48
N PRO A 5 -0.77 -22.88 4.95
CA PRO A 5 -1.58 -23.79 4.13
C PRO A 5 -3.00 -23.25 3.89
N VAL A 6 -3.38 -22.15 4.55
CA VAL A 6 -4.69 -21.52 4.40
C VAL A 6 -4.67 -20.56 3.20
N PRO A 7 -5.65 -20.59 2.28
CA PRO A 7 -5.73 -19.63 1.17
C PRO A 7 -5.75 -18.17 1.64
N ALA A 8 -5.12 -17.27 0.88
CA ALA A 8 -4.99 -15.85 1.25
C ALA A 8 -6.33 -15.18 1.57
N GLU A 9 -7.38 -15.46 0.79
CA GLU A 9 -8.74 -14.95 1.03
C GLU A 9 -9.26 -15.32 2.44
N LYS A 10 -9.10 -16.58 2.85
CA LYS A 10 -9.50 -17.05 4.19
C LYS A 10 -8.61 -16.48 5.30
N GLN A 11 -7.34 -16.20 5.01
CA GLN A 11 -6.49 -15.49 5.97
C GLN A 11 -6.99 -14.05 6.16
N ASN A 12 -7.30 -13.37 5.05
CA ASN A 12 -7.76 -11.99 5.03
C ASN A 12 -9.12 -11.83 5.71
N SER A 13 -10.03 -12.80 5.58
CA SER A 13 -11.36 -12.73 6.21
C SER A 13 -11.30 -12.62 7.73
N VAL A 14 -10.27 -13.19 8.38
CA VAL A 14 -10.08 -13.05 9.84
C VAL A 14 -9.79 -11.59 10.18
N CYS A 15 -8.90 -10.94 9.43
CA CYS A 15 -8.57 -9.52 9.63
C CYS A 15 -9.78 -8.62 9.33
N LEU A 16 -10.47 -8.89 8.23
CA LEU A 16 -11.63 -8.12 7.76
C LEU A 16 -12.87 -8.34 8.61
N SER A 17 -12.91 -9.36 9.48
CA SER A 17 -13.99 -9.49 10.46
C SER A 17 -14.00 -8.33 11.46
N CYS A 18 -12.84 -7.71 11.72
CA CYS A 18 -12.70 -6.55 12.61
C CYS A 18 -12.33 -5.26 11.85
N HIS A 19 -11.46 -5.32 10.84
CA HIS A 19 -10.96 -4.15 10.10
C HIS A 19 -11.85 -3.80 8.89
N GLN A 20 -13.02 -3.25 9.17
CA GLN A 20 -14.04 -2.88 8.18
C GLN A 20 -14.11 -1.37 7.90
N ASP A 21 -13.05 -0.63 8.22
CA ASP A 21 -13.04 0.81 7.99
C ASP A 21 -13.00 1.18 6.50
N ALA A 22 -13.30 2.45 6.22
CA ALA A 22 -13.43 2.96 4.86
C ALA A 22 -12.18 2.72 3.99
N LYS A 23 -10.98 2.63 4.58
CA LYS A 23 -9.76 2.38 3.80
C LYS A 23 -9.65 0.95 3.30
N ARG A 24 -10.39 -0.01 3.86
CA ARG A 24 -10.34 -1.45 3.49
C ARG A 24 -11.66 -1.99 2.95
N SER A 25 -12.69 -1.15 2.85
CA SER A 25 -14.03 -1.55 2.39
C SER A 25 -14.02 -2.16 0.98
N THR A 26 -13.09 -1.73 0.12
CA THR A 26 -12.94 -2.22 -1.26
C THR A 26 -11.82 -3.25 -1.45
N TRP A 27 -11.30 -3.82 -0.35
CA TRP A 27 -10.17 -4.77 -0.43
C TRP A 27 -10.44 -5.95 -1.38
N HIS A 28 -11.65 -6.51 -1.35
CA HIS A 28 -12.00 -7.68 -2.16
C HIS A 28 -11.94 -7.42 -3.68
N SER A 29 -12.00 -6.16 -4.10
CA SER A 29 -11.85 -5.75 -5.50
C SER A 29 -10.49 -5.11 -5.78
N SER A 30 -9.52 -5.28 -4.87
CA SER A 30 -8.17 -4.75 -5.05
C SER A 30 -7.33 -5.65 -5.95
N GLU A 31 -6.43 -5.05 -6.71
CA GLU A 31 -5.43 -5.81 -7.48
C GLU A 31 -4.59 -6.70 -6.56
N HIS A 32 -4.23 -6.22 -5.38
CA HIS A 32 -3.49 -7.01 -4.39
C HIS A 32 -4.26 -8.26 -3.92
N ALA A 33 -5.58 -8.17 -3.76
CA ALA A 33 -6.41 -9.33 -3.43
C ALA A 33 -6.49 -10.31 -4.62
N PHE A 34 -6.60 -9.81 -5.85
CA PHE A 34 -6.61 -10.64 -7.06
C PHE A 34 -5.28 -11.35 -7.31
N GLU A 35 -4.17 -10.72 -6.98
CA GLU A 35 -2.83 -11.32 -6.97
C GLU A 35 -2.60 -12.29 -5.78
N GLY A 36 -3.64 -12.58 -5.00
CA GLY A 36 -3.58 -13.57 -3.93
C GLY A 36 -2.75 -13.14 -2.72
N LEU A 37 -2.54 -11.83 -2.52
CA LEU A 37 -1.80 -11.34 -1.36
C LEU A 37 -2.65 -11.44 -0.09
N SER A 38 -1.99 -11.86 0.99
CA SER A 38 -2.57 -11.83 2.33
C SER A 38 -2.25 -10.50 3.03
N CYS A 39 -3.02 -10.09 4.03
CA CYS A 39 -2.68 -8.92 4.87
C CYS A 39 -1.26 -9.06 5.44
N ALA A 40 -0.91 -10.29 5.86
CA ALA A 40 0.40 -10.66 6.40
C ALA A 40 1.52 -10.73 5.36
N SER A 41 1.23 -10.50 4.08
CA SER A 41 2.26 -10.34 3.04
C SER A 41 2.93 -8.97 3.16
N CYS A 42 2.21 -7.95 3.66
CA CYS A 42 2.69 -6.59 3.87
C CYS A 42 2.88 -6.27 5.35
N HIS A 43 1.87 -6.57 6.17
CA HIS A 43 1.85 -6.27 7.60
C HIS A 43 2.57 -7.35 8.41
N GLN A 44 3.33 -6.91 9.42
CA GLN A 44 3.97 -7.84 10.35
C GLN A 44 3.28 -7.83 11.71
N LEU A 45 2.67 -8.97 12.05
CA LEU A 45 2.05 -9.19 13.36
C LEU A 45 3.08 -9.69 14.38
N HIS A 46 2.83 -9.45 15.67
CA HIS A 46 3.69 -9.87 16.78
C HIS A 46 5.11 -9.29 16.74
N GLN A 47 5.29 -8.13 16.11
CA GLN A 47 6.50 -7.31 16.21
C GLN A 47 6.15 -5.98 16.84
N LYS A 48 7.17 -5.29 17.37
CA LYS A 48 7.01 -3.94 17.91
C LYS A 48 6.57 -2.96 16.82
N ASP A 49 7.21 -3.06 15.66
CA ASP A 49 7.05 -2.13 14.55
C ASP A 49 6.55 -2.90 13.31
N ASP A 50 5.50 -2.39 12.69
CA ASP A 50 4.96 -2.89 11.42
C ASP A 50 5.61 -2.11 10.27
N PRO A 51 6.28 -2.77 9.30
CA PRO A 51 6.93 -2.08 8.17
C PRO A 51 6.00 -1.15 7.39
N MET A 52 4.70 -1.46 7.35
CA MET A 52 3.72 -0.61 6.66
C MET A 52 3.39 0.70 7.42
N MET A 53 3.72 0.77 8.70
CA MET A 53 3.49 1.91 9.59
C MET A 53 4.75 2.76 9.82
N VAL A 54 5.92 2.30 9.36
CA VAL A 54 7.18 3.03 9.43
C VAL A 54 7.54 3.57 8.05
N ALA A 55 7.62 4.90 7.92
CA ALA A 55 7.81 5.56 6.62
C ALA A 55 9.04 5.04 5.86
N GLU A 56 10.16 4.88 6.56
CA GLU A 56 11.43 4.39 5.99
C GLU A 56 11.34 2.94 5.49
N MET A 57 10.52 2.10 6.11
CA MET A 57 10.38 0.68 5.76
C MET A 57 9.30 0.42 4.70
N GLN A 58 8.35 1.33 4.55
CA GLN A 58 7.23 1.16 3.64
C GLN A 58 7.70 1.08 2.17
N ALA A 59 8.67 1.92 1.79
CA ALA A 59 9.19 1.96 0.42
C ALA A 59 9.82 0.62 0.01
N ASP A 60 10.63 0.03 0.89
CA ASP A 60 11.21 -1.29 0.66
C ASP A 60 10.12 -2.34 0.48
N LYS A 61 9.11 -2.33 1.36
CA LYS A 61 8.05 -3.33 1.31
C LYS A 61 7.22 -3.30 0.02
N CYS A 62 6.93 -2.10 -0.49
CA CYS A 62 6.24 -1.96 -1.79
C CYS A 62 7.16 -2.37 -2.96
N THR A 63 8.44 -2.03 -2.88
CA THR A 63 9.39 -2.25 -4.00
C THR A 63 9.96 -3.67 -4.06
N ASP A 64 9.65 -4.54 -3.10
CA ASP A 64 9.85 -5.99 -3.18
C ASP A 64 9.17 -6.58 -4.44
N CYS A 65 7.97 -6.07 -4.78
CA CYS A 65 7.22 -6.49 -5.96
C CYS A 65 7.25 -5.42 -7.06
N HIS A 66 7.13 -4.13 -6.71
CA HIS A 66 7.07 -3.03 -7.69
C HIS A 66 8.45 -2.59 -8.16
N SER A 67 9.16 -3.48 -8.86
CA SER A 67 10.55 -3.29 -9.32
C SER A 67 10.75 -2.10 -10.26
N ARG A 68 9.77 -1.81 -11.14
CA ARG A 68 9.80 -0.61 -11.99
C ARG A 68 9.77 0.66 -11.14
N THR A 69 8.86 0.74 -10.18
CA THR A 69 8.75 1.86 -9.25
C THR A 69 10.04 2.01 -8.43
N LYS A 70 10.67 0.90 -8.03
CA LYS A 70 11.99 0.91 -7.38
C LYS A 70 13.02 1.68 -8.20
N SER A 71 13.08 1.44 -9.51
CA SER A 71 13.97 2.18 -10.41
C SER A 71 13.58 3.65 -10.52
N ASP A 72 12.27 3.94 -10.66
CA ASP A 72 11.76 5.31 -10.80
C ASP A 72 12.07 6.18 -9.58
N ILE A 73 11.93 5.66 -8.36
CA ILE A 73 12.28 6.37 -7.12
C ILE A 73 13.79 6.44 -6.84
N HIS A 74 14.65 5.96 -7.74
CA HIS A 74 16.11 6.17 -7.67
C HIS A 74 16.62 7.09 -8.79
N LYS A 75 15.74 7.59 -9.66
CA LYS A 75 16.11 8.59 -10.67
C LYS A 75 16.48 9.93 -10.02
N ARG A 76 17.22 10.75 -10.79
CA ARG A 76 17.69 12.06 -10.35
C ARG A 76 16.56 13.02 -9.93
N SER A 77 15.44 12.99 -10.65
CA SER A 77 14.24 13.77 -10.33
C SER A 77 13.13 12.81 -9.95
N ARG A 78 12.67 12.93 -8.70
CA ARG A 78 11.72 12.03 -8.06
C ARG A 78 11.12 12.74 -6.85
N HIS A 79 9.97 12.26 -6.38
CA HIS A 79 9.50 12.65 -5.07
C HIS A 79 10.39 12.05 -3.95
N PRO A 80 10.47 12.68 -2.76
CA PRO A 80 11.43 12.31 -1.72
C PRO A 80 10.99 11.09 -0.88
N ILE A 81 10.70 9.97 -1.55
CA ILE A 81 10.28 8.70 -0.93
C ILE A 81 11.46 8.03 -0.22
N ILE A 82 12.58 7.83 -0.91
CA ILE A 82 13.77 7.18 -0.31
C ILE A 82 14.52 8.09 0.67
N ASP A 83 14.16 9.38 0.70
CA ASP A 83 14.69 10.33 1.69
C ASP A 83 13.84 10.34 2.98
N GLY A 84 12.78 9.52 3.05
CA GLY A 84 11.91 9.37 4.23
C GLY A 84 10.93 10.53 4.45
N VAL A 85 10.89 11.52 3.55
CA VAL A 85 10.00 12.71 3.67
C VAL A 85 8.56 12.38 3.29
N MET A 86 8.36 11.38 2.42
CA MET A 86 7.04 10.91 2.04
C MET A 86 7.02 9.39 1.84
N THR A 87 5.82 8.83 1.73
CA THR A 87 5.61 7.38 1.58
C THR A 87 4.73 7.08 0.37
N CYS A 88 4.71 5.83 -0.08
CA CYS A 88 3.79 5.40 -1.13
C CYS A 88 2.33 5.67 -0.72
N SER A 89 2.03 5.46 0.56
CA SER A 89 0.71 5.67 1.16
C SER A 89 0.29 7.13 1.27
N SER A 90 1.23 8.07 1.10
CA SER A 90 0.91 9.50 0.99
C SER A 90 0.03 9.77 -0.23
N CYS A 91 0.14 8.96 -1.29
CA CYS A 91 -0.69 9.12 -2.50
C CYS A 91 -1.64 7.96 -2.76
N HIS A 92 -1.22 6.72 -2.47
CA HIS A 92 -1.98 5.52 -2.81
C HIS A 92 -2.61 4.88 -1.57
N ASN A 93 -3.77 4.25 -1.73
CA ASN A 93 -4.28 3.28 -0.78
C ASN A 93 -3.89 1.87 -1.23
N PRO A 94 -3.00 1.16 -0.50
CA PRO A 94 -2.61 -0.21 -0.86
C PRO A 94 -3.77 -1.22 -0.74
N HIS A 95 -4.90 -0.83 -0.15
CA HIS A 95 -6.09 -1.67 -0.02
C HIS A 95 -7.17 -1.36 -1.07
N GLN A 96 -6.82 -0.66 -2.15
CA GLN A 96 -7.70 -0.14 -3.20
C GLN A 96 -8.46 1.14 -2.84
N THR A 97 -8.74 1.92 -3.87
CA THR A 97 -9.82 2.92 -3.88
C THR A 97 -10.66 2.73 -5.15
N LEU A 98 -11.78 3.43 -5.27
CA LEU A 98 -12.53 3.48 -6.53
C LEU A 98 -11.88 4.36 -7.60
N ASN A 99 -10.78 5.03 -7.27
CA ASN A 99 -10.08 5.96 -8.14
C ASN A 99 -9.00 5.25 -8.96
N GLU A 100 -8.60 5.87 -10.07
CA GLU A 100 -7.50 5.41 -10.91
C GLU A 100 -6.22 5.20 -10.08
N ALA A 101 -5.49 4.11 -10.38
CA ALA A 101 -4.23 3.75 -9.71
C ALA A 101 -4.33 3.68 -8.17
N SER A 102 -5.52 3.43 -7.63
CA SER A 102 -5.79 3.38 -6.19
C SER A 102 -5.37 4.64 -5.44
N LEU A 103 -5.50 5.80 -6.08
CA LEU A 103 -5.20 7.09 -5.46
C LEU A 103 -6.18 7.45 -4.33
N ASN A 104 -5.67 8.10 -3.29
CA ASN A 104 -6.50 8.60 -2.18
C ASN A 104 -7.50 9.69 -2.62
N TRP A 105 -7.33 10.26 -3.82
CA TRP A 105 -8.17 11.31 -4.40
C TRP A 105 -8.79 10.90 -5.73
N SER A 106 -9.88 11.58 -6.09
CA SER A 106 -10.70 11.26 -7.26
C SER A 106 -10.01 11.42 -8.61
N THR A 107 -8.97 12.26 -8.69
CA THR A 107 -8.21 12.50 -9.92
C THR A 107 -6.72 12.65 -9.60
N VAL A 108 -5.88 12.42 -10.61
CA VAL A 108 -4.43 12.67 -10.52
C VAL A 108 -4.15 14.13 -10.16
N ASN A 109 -4.83 15.08 -10.80
CA ASN A 109 -4.63 16.50 -10.52
C ASN A 109 -4.94 16.86 -9.06
N ASN A 110 -6.04 16.33 -8.51
CA ASN A 110 -6.38 16.56 -7.12
C ASN A 110 -5.28 16.02 -6.19
N ALA A 111 -4.73 14.84 -6.46
CA ALA A 111 -3.61 14.30 -5.68
C ALA A 111 -2.37 15.22 -5.71
N CYS A 112 -2.10 15.88 -6.84
CA CYS A 112 -1.01 16.85 -6.94
C CYS A 112 -1.28 18.11 -6.12
N TYR A 113 -2.51 18.65 -6.20
CA TYR A 113 -2.89 19.92 -5.56
C TYR A 113 -2.90 19.88 -4.04
N GLU A 114 -2.90 18.69 -3.43
CA GLU A 114 -2.81 18.52 -1.98
C GLU A 114 -1.45 18.95 -1.41
N CYS A 115 -0.42 18.99 -2.24
CA CYS A 115 0.90 19.52 -1.87
C CYS A 115 1.32 20.71 -2.75
N HIS A 116 0.75 20.83 -3.95
CA HIS A 116 1.07 21.86 -4.93
C HIS A 116 -0.17 22.71 -5.24
N ALA A 117 -0.68 23.40 -4.22
CA ALA A 117 -1.98 24.09 -4.28
C ALA A 117 -2.01 25.38 -5.13
N GLU A 118 -0.87 25.77 -5.72
CA GLU A 118 -0.70 26.99 -6.53
C GLU A 118 -0.43 26.67 -8.01
#